data_AF-A0AAD4M4X5-F1
#
_entry.id   AF-A0AAD4M4X5-F1
#
_cell.length_a   1.000
_cell.length_b   1.000
_cell.length_c   1.000
_cell.angle_alpha   90.00
_cell.angle_beta   90.00
_cell.angle_gamma   90.00
#
_symmetry.space_group_name_H-M   'P 1'
#
loop_
_entity.id
_entity.type
_entity.pdbx_description
1 polymer ?
#
loop_
_entity_poly.entity_id
_entity_poly.type
_entity_poly.pdbx_seq_one_letter_code
_entity_poly.pdbx_strand_id
1 'polypeptide(L)'
;MAEKYREVLSILDHPPSGSESNEMASSPPDKTALIEPFTYITSTPGKDFRGAMMQAFNCWLHVPEPKLQVIGHVVSMLHNASLLIDDIEDNSQLRRGRPVAHRIYGVPQTINSANYVYFLALQEILKLKDQGEKTGGTGSRLHFESDMDQIVTTELLNLHRGQGLDLLWRDSLRCPSEEEYIAMVNDKTGGLLRVAVKLMMACASQNINVDYVPLVNLIGIYFQIRDDYMNLQDDQYSTNKGFAEDLSEGKFSFPIVHGIHADTTNRRLLNVLQKRPGTPTLKHHAISYLRDHSKSFEYTREVLTILEKRVLTR
;
A
#
# COMPACT_ATOMS: atom_id res chain seq x y z
N MET A 1 35.51 21.93 -25.64
CA MET A 1 34.44 21.14 -26.28
C MET A 1 34.96 19.78 -26.74
N ALA A 2 35.93 19.71 -27.65
CA ALA A 2 36.45 18.44 -28.19
C ALA A 2 37.03 17.43 -27.18
N GLU A 3 37.50 17.89 -26.01
CA GLU A 3 38.11 17.05 -24.97
C GLU A 3 37.07 16.33 -24.10
N LYS A 4 36.02 17.04 -23.64
CA LYS A 4 34.84 16.43 -23.00
C LYS A 4 34.11 15.45 -23.90
N TYR A 5 34.07 15.71 -25.21
CA TYR A 5 33.51 14.76 -26.18
C TYR A 5 34.35 13.48 -26.27
N ARG A 6 35.68 13.57 -26.19
CA ARG A 6 36.56 12.39 -26.19
C ARG A 6 36.44 11.57 -24.90
N GLU A 7 36.29 12.21 -23.75
CA GLU A 7 36.04 11.51 -22.47
C GLU A 7 34.73 10.73 -22.52
N VAL A 8 33.65 11.34 -23.03
CA VAL A 8 32.36 10.66 -23.18
C VAL A 8 32.44 9.49 -24.16
N LEU A 9 33.11 9.67 -25.31
CA LEU A 9 33.31 8.58 -26.28
C LEU A 9 34.15 7.44 -25.70
N SER A 10 35.18 7.75 -24.91
CA SER A 10 35.98 6.73 -24.20
C SER A 10 35.15 5.91 -23.20
N ILE A 11 34.19 6.53 -22.50
CA ILE A 11 33.26 5.82 -21.59
C ILE A 11 32.29 4.94 -22.39
N LEU A 12 31.84 5.39 -23.56
CA LEU A 12 30.92 4.63 -24.41
C LEU A 12 31.59 3.45 -25.10
N ASP A 13 32.83 3.62 -25.55
CA ASP A 13 33.61 2.60 -26.23
C ASP A 13 34.16 1.57 -25.23
N HIS A 14 34.40 1.97 -23.98
CA HIS A 14 34.90 1.12 -22.89
C HIS A 14 33.96 1.27 -21.68
N PRO A 15 32.71 0.77 -21.79
CA PRO A 15 31.76 0.89 -20.69
C PRO A 15 32.35 0.20 -19.46
N PRO A 16 32.31 0.83 -18.27
CA PRO A 16 32.85 0.23 -17.07
C PRO A 16 32.19 -1.14 -16.89
N SER A 17 32.98 -2.20 -17.07
CA SER A 17 32.51 -3.55 -16.84
C SER A 17 32.09 -3.64 -15.38
N GLY A 18 30.90 -4.17 -15.11
CA GLY A 18 30.42 -4.41 -13.74
C GLY A 18 31.28 -5.39 -12.92
N SER A 19 32.46 -5.76 -13.41
CA SER A 19 33.49 -6.53 -12.73
C SER A 19 34.69 -5.62 -12.46
N GLU A 20 35.04 -5.54 -11.17
CA GLU A 20 36.16 -4.82 -10.59
C GLU A 20 37.46 -5.01 -11.38
N SER A 21 37.94 -3.94 -12.01
CA SER A 21 39.37 -3.76 -12.25
C SER A 21 39.75 -2.29 -12.08
N ASN A 22 40.92 -2.12 -11.49
CA ASN A 22 41.33 -1.00 -10.67
C ASN A 22 42.17 -0.03 -11.51
N GLU A 23 41.70 1.21 -11.72
CA GLU A 23 42.51 2.44 -11.83
C GLU A 23 41.58 3.66 -12.01
N MET A 24 41.55 4.53 -10.99
CA MET A 24 40.78 5.80 -10.92
C MET A 24 39.25 5.72 -11.16
N ALA A 25 38.61 4.60 -10.81
CA ALA A 25 37.15 4.55 -10.72
C ALA A 25 36.71 5.46 -9.55
N SER A 26 35.98 6.54 -9.84
CA SER A 26 35.12 7.20 -8.85
C SER A 26 34.41 6.11 -8.05
N SER A 27 34.44 6.18 -6.71
CA SER A 27 33.72 5.25 -5.84
C SER A 27 32.36 4.91 -6.47
N PRO A 28 31.99 3.63 -6.59
CA PRO A 28 30.72 3.25 -7.23
C PRO A 28 29.61 4.12 -6.63
N PRO A 29 28.70 4.67 -7.47
CA PRO A 29 27.68 5.58 -6.99
C PRO A 29 26.95 4.95 -5.80
N ASP A 30 26.83 5.71 -4.73
CA ASP A 30 26.34 5.21 -3.45
C ASP A 30 24.90 4.70 -3.62
N LYS A 31 24.75 3.37 -3.71
CA LYS A 31 23.46 2.71 -3.86
C LYS A 31 22.55 2.98 -2.65
N THR A 32 23.12 3.37 -1.50
CA THR A 32 22.34 3.72 -0.31
C THR A 32 21.63 5.07 -0.50
N ALA A 33 22.23 6.01 -1.24
CA ALA A 33 21.60 7.29 -1.58
C ALA A 33 20.32 7.13 -2.42
N LEU A 34 20.22 6.06 -3.22
CA LEU A 34 19.05 5.77 -4.06
C LEU A 34 17.82 5.35 -3.24
N ILE A 35 18.02 4.82 -2.03
CA ILE A 35 16.97 4.32 -1.14
C ILE A 35 16.77 5.20 0.10
N GLU A 36 17.33 6.43 0.13
CA GLU A 36 17.12 7.37 1.23
C GLU A 36 15.63 7.67 1.51
N PRO A 37 14.76 7.95 0.52
CA PRO A 37 13.33 8.12 0.77
C PRO A 37 12.68 6.91 1.45
N PHE A 38 13.08 5.70 1.05
CA PHE A 38 12.60 4.44 1.65
C PHE A 38 13.15 4.22 3.06
N THR A 39 14.43 4.53 3.29
CA THR A 39 15.05 4.47 4.62
C THR A 39 14.40 5.47 5.57
N TYR A 40 14.05 6.66 5.07
CA TYR A 40 13.35 7.68 5.83
C TYR A 40 11.97 7.22 6.30
N ILE A 41 11.11 6.70 5.41
CA ILE A 41 9.76 6.25 5.81
C ILE A 41 9.80 5.03 6.77
N THR A 42 10.80 4.15 6.61
CA THR A 42 10.98 2.98 7.48
C THR A 42 11.57 3.33 8.85
N SER A 43 12.33 4.44 8.97
CA SER A 43 12.88 4.92 10.24
C SER A 43 11.84 5.37 11.27
N THR A 44 10.58 5.55 10.83
CA THR A 44 9.47 5.98 11.67
C THR A 44 8.44 4.86 11.71
N PRO A 45 8.63 3.80 12.50
CA PRO A 45 7.75 2.65 12.50
C PRO A 45 6.32 3.04 12.93
N GLY A 46 5.34 2.58 12.17
CA GLY A 46 3.93 2.65 12.55
C GLY A 46 3.53 1.50 13.47
N LYS A 47 2.23 1.35 13.75
CA LYS A 47 1.72 0.11 14.33
C LYS A 47 1.94 -1.03 13.32
N ASP A 48 2.72 -2.03 13.68
CA ASP A 48 3.04 -3.17 12.80
C ASP A 48 1.88 -4.17 12.72
N PHE A 49 0.76 -3.70 12.16
CA PHE A 49 -0.43 -4.52 11.94
C PHE A 49 -0.14 -5.71 11.01
N ARG A 50 0.68 -5.51 9.97
CA ARG A 50 0.98 -6.55 8.97
C ARG A 50 1.83 -7.66 9.58
N GLY A 51 2.85 -7.33 10.36
CA GLY A 51 3.61 -8.32 11.11
C GLY A 51 2.74 -9.10 12.08
N ALA A 52 1.89 -8.42 12.86
CA ALA A 52 0.95 -9.09 13.77
C ALA A 52 -0.03 -10.02 13.04
N MET A 53 -0.56 -9.59 11.88
CA MET A 53 -1.43 -10.40 11.03
C MET A 53 -0.69 -11.65 10.54
N MET A 54 0.52 -11.49 10.00
CA MET A 54 1.32 -12.63 9.54
C MET A 54 1.59 -13.62 10.67
N GLN A 55 1.92 -13.14 11.88
CA GLN A 55 2.11 -14.02 13.04
C GLN A 55 0.82 -14.77 13.40
N ALA A 56 -0.35 -14.10 13.36
CA ALA A 56 -1.63 -14.73 13.61
C ALA A 56 -1.97 -15.83 12.59
N PHE A 57 -1.74 -15.59 11.29
CA PHE A 57 -1.91 -16.62 10.26
C PHE A 57 -0.86 -17.75 10.38
N ASN A 58 0.34 -17.45 10.87
CA ASN A 58 1.39 -18.44 11.03
C ASN A 58 1.06 -19.48 12.11
N CYS A 59 0.19 -19.14 13.08
CA CYS A 59 -0.39 -20.12 14.02
C CYS A 59 -1.15 -21.26 13.32
N TRP A 60 -1.62 -21.05 12.08
CA TRP A 60 -2.25 -22.08 11.27
C TRP A 60 -1.35 -22.61 10.15
N LEU A 61 -0.57 -21.75 9.50
CA LEU A 61 0.19 -22.12 8.30
C LEU A 61 1.55 -22.77 8.62
N HIS A 62 2.13 -22.48 9.79
CA HIS A 62 3.43 -23.01 10.22
C HIS A 62 4.50 -22.90 9.13
N VAL A 63 4.65 -21.71 8.54
CA VAL A 63 5.66 -21.44 7.51
C VAL A 63 7.06 -21.60 8.11
N PRO A 64 8.01 -22.27 7.44
CA PRO A 64 9.39 -22.35 7.92
C PRO A 64 10.00 -20.96 8.14
N GLU A 65 10.61 -20.75 9.30
CA GLU A 65 11.11 -19.43 9.75
C GLU A 65 11.95 -18.69 8.70
N PRO A 66 12.92 -19.32 7.99
CA PRO A 66 13.68 -18.62 6.96
C PRO A 66 12.81 -18.08 5.81
N LYS A 67 11.78 -18.84 5.40
CA LYS A 67 10.83 -18.41 4.36
C LYS A 67 9.94 -17.29 4.89
N LEU A 68 9.46 -17.40 6.13
CA LEU A 68 8.60 -16.39 6.76
C LEU A 68 9.30 -15.03 6.88
N GLN A 69 10.59 -15.02 7.22
CA GLN A 69 11.40 -13.80 7.29
C GLN A 69 11.52 -13.10 5.93
N VAL A 70 11.78 -13.87 4.86
CA VAL A 70 11.83 -13.32 3.49
C VAL A 70 10.47 -12.75 3.08
N ILE A 71 9.38 -13.48 3.34
CA ILE A 71 8.02 -13.01 3.04
C ILE A 71 7.72 -11.71 3.81
N GLY A 72 8.07 -11.65 5.10
CA GLY A 72 7.88 -10.45 5.92
C GLY A 72 8.67 -9.25 5.39
N HIS A 73 9.91 -9.48 4.96
CA HIS A 73 10.73 -8.44 4.34
C HIS A 73 10.11 -7.92 3.03
N VAL A 74 9.69 -8.81 2.13
CA VAL A 74 9.03 -8.45 0.87
C VAL A 74 7.75 -7.66 1.13
N VAL A 75 6.88 -8.11 2.03
CA VAL A 75 5.64 -7.42 2.38
C VAL A 75 5.93 -6.02 2.93
N SER A 76 6.96 -5.88 3.76
CA SER A 76 7.39 -4.58 4.30
C SER A 76 7.91 -3.64 3.19
N MET A 77 8.71 -4.16 2.26
CA MET A 77 9.21 -3.40 1.12
C MET A 77 8.08 -2.89 0.24
N LEU A 78 7.20 -3.78 -0.20
CA LEU A 78 6.05 -3.44 -1.03
C LEU A 78 5.13 -2.44 -0.32
N HIS A 79 4.88 -2.62 0.98
CA HIS A 79 4.05 -1.70 1.76
C HIS A 79 4.64 -0.30 1.86
N ASN A 80 5.90 -0.17 2.26
CA ASN A 80 6.48 1.15 2.45
C ASN A 80 6.75 1.83 1.10
N ALA A 81 7.08 1.08 0.04
CA ALA A 81 7.14 1.62 -1.32
C ALA A 81 5.78 2.16 -1.79
N SER A 82 4.69 1.42 -1.55
CA SER A 82 3.35 1.89 -1.91
C SER A 82 2.96 3.15 -1.14
N LEU A 83 3.33 3.28 0.14
CA LEU A 83 3.08 4.49 0.92
C LEU A 83 3.83 5.72 0.38
N LEU A 84 5.05 5.56 -0.13
CA LEU A 84 5.79 6.65 -0.75
C LEU A 84 5.09 7.20 -2.00
N ILE A 85 4.52 6.30 -2.80
CA ILE A 85 3.76 6.66 -4.01
C ILE A 85 2.40 7.26 -3.62
N ASP A 86 1.65 6.62 -2.72
CA ASP A 86 0.36 7.08 -2.20
C ASP A 86 0.46 8.50 -1.62
N ASP A 87 1.46 8.79 -0.78
CA ASP A 87 1.67 10.13 -0.23
C ASP A 87 1.93 11.19 -1.31
N ILE A 88 2.48 10.82 -2.46
CA ILE A 88 2.67 11.73 -3.61
C ILE A 88 1.35 11.90 -4.37
N GLU A 89 0.67 10.80 -4.67
CA GLU A 89 -0.60 10.76 -5.42
C GLU A 89 -1.71 11.54 -4.70
N ASP A 90 -1.67 11.56 -3.37
CA ASP A 90 -2.62 12.22 -2.48
C ASP A 90 -2.17 13.63 -2.06
N ASN A 91 -0.94 14.01 -2.43
CA ASN A 91 -0.31 15.27 -2.02
C ASN A 91 -0.32 15.45 -0.48
N SER A 92 -0.09 14.34 0.23
CA SER A 92 -0.12 14.29 1.69
C SER A 92 0.93 15.20 2.30
N GLN A 93 0.68 15.68 3.51
CA GLN A 93 1.63 16.56 4.22
C GLN A 93 2.45 15.79 5.24
N LEU A 94 1.80 14.88 5.98
CA LEU A 94 2.39 14.16 7.08
C LEU A 94 2.14 12.66 6.95
N ARG A 95 3.12 11.88 7.42
CA ARG A 95 2.96 10.46 7.70
C ARG A 95 3.56 10.14 9.04
N ARG A 96 2.76 9.54 9.92
CA ARG A 96 3.16 9.15 11.29
C ARG A 96 3.74 10.36 12.06
N GLY A 97 3.13 11.54 11.86
CA GLY A 97 3.51 12.79 12.53
C GLY A 97 4.78 13.45 11.99
N ARG A 98 5.35 12.97 10.88
CA ARG A 98 6.54 13.55 10.25
C ARG A 98 6.24 13.98 8.81
N PRO A 99 6.99 14.96 8.24
CA PRO A 99 6.85 15.31 6.83
C PRO A 99 7.02 14.08 5.93
N VAL A 100 6.19 13.95 4.92
CA VAL A 100 6.31 12.86 3.93
C VAL A 100 7.60 12.99 3.11
N ALA A 101 8.12 11.85 2.62
CA ALA A 101 9.43 11.79 1.97
C ALA A 101 9.57 12.74 0.77
N HIS A 102 8.52 12.88 -0.04
CA HIS A 102 8.55 13.74 -1.23
C HIS A 102 8.67 15.23 -0.91
N ARG A 103 8.39 15.65 0.34
CA ARG A 103 8.62 17.02 0.82
C ARG A 103 10.06 17.29 1.25
N ILE A 104 10.85 16.23 1.46
CA ILE A 104 12.26 16.29 1.87
C ILE A 104 13.17 16.05 0.66
N TYR A 105 12.95 14.94 -0.04
CA TYR A 105 13.79 14.46 -1.14
C TYR A 105 13.27 14.87 -2.53
N GLY A 106 12.08 15.47 -2.58
CA GLY A 106 11.40 15.81 -3.82
C GLY A 106 10.65 14.63 -4.44
N VAL A 107 9.65 14.98 -5.26
CA VAL A 107 8.79 14.03 -5.97
C VAL A 107 9.60 13.08 -6.88
N PRO A 108 10.54 13.55 -7.74
CA PRO A 108 11.24 12.67 -8.67
C PRO A 108 12.07 11.58 -7.97
N GLN A 109 12.84 11.94 -6.95
CA GLN A 109 13.68 10.98 -6.22
C GLN A 109 12.81 9.98 -5.45
N THR A 110 11.71 10.43 -4.85
CA THR A 110 10.82 9.57 -4.07
C THR A 110 10.12 8.55 -4.96
N ILE A 111 9.61 8.95 -6.15
CA ILE A 111 9.04 8.02 -7.14
C ILE A 111 10.08 6.99 -7.57
N ASN A 112 11.28 7.43 -7.95
CA ASN A 112 12.32 6.52 -8.41
C ASN A 112 12.73 5.52 -7.31
N SER A 113 12.85 5.99 -6.07
CA SER A 113 13.19 5.16 -4.91
C SER A 113 12.12 4.09 -4.64
N ALA A 114 10.85 4.48 -4.62
CA ALA A 114 9.74 3.55 -4.41
C ALA A 114 9.65 2.49 -5.52
N ASN A 115 9.75 2.91 -6.79
CA ASN A 115 9.75 2.00 -7.93
C ASN A 115 10.92 1.04 -7.90
N TYR A 116 12.12 1.51 -7.54
CA TYR A 116 13.29 0.66 -7.37
C TYR A 116 13.06 -0.41 -6.30
N VAL A 117 12.46 -0.05 -5.16
CA VAL A 117 12.14 -0.99 -4.08
C VAL A 117 11.11 -2.03 -4.51
N TYR A 118 10.13 -1.71 -5.37
CA TYR A 118 9.24 -2.74 -5.94
C TYR A 118 10.01 -3.84 -6.68
N PHE A 119 11.03 -3.46 -7.47
CA PHE A 119 11.87 -4.44 -8.18
C PHE A 119 12.83 -5.19 -7.27
N LEU A 120 13.34 -4.56 -6.20
CA LEU A 120 14.10 -5.26 -5.17
C LEU A 120 13.23 -6.31 -4.45
N ALA A 121 11.98 -5.98 -4.13
CA ALA A 121 11.05 -6.92 -3.52
C ALA A 121 10.76 -8.12 -4.46
N LEU A 122 10.61 -7.87 -5.76
CA LEU A 122 10.49 -8.94 -6.76
C LEU A 122 11.76 -9.79 -6.83
N GLN A 123 12.95 -9.18 -6.77
CA GLN A 123 14.22 -9.92 -6.75
C GLN A 123 14.29 -10.90 -5.55
N GLU A 124 13.84 -10.48 -4.36
CA GLU A 124 13.81 -11.35 -3.18
C GLU A 124 12.86 -12.54 -3.35
N ILE A 125 11.71 -12.34 -4.02
CA ILE A 125 10.76 -13.42 -4.34
C ILE A 125 11.38 -14.44 -5.31
N LEU A 126 12.10 -13.97 -6.33
CA LEU A 126 12.78 -14.85 -7.28
C LEU A 126 13.87 -15.69 -6.58
N LYS A 127 14.65 -15.09 -5.68
CA LYS A 127 15.65 -15.82 -4.86
C LYS A 127 14.98 -16.88 -3.97
N LEU A 128 13.82 -16.58 -3.39
CA LEU A 128 13.07 -17.53 -2.56
C LEU A 128 12.60 -18.75 -3.37
N LYS A 129 12.21 -18.54 -4.64
CA LYS A 129 11.81 -19.59 -5.58
C LYS A 129 12.95 -20.55 -5.90
N ASP A 130 14.13 -20.02 -6.25
CA ASP A 130 15.32 -20.81 -6.61
C ASP A 130 15.80 -21.75 -5.48
N GLN A 131 15.47 -21.43 -4.23
CA GLN A 131 15.79 -22.26 -3.07
C GLN A 131 14.82 -23.43 -2.90
N GLY A 132 13.58 -23.32 -3.39
CA GLY A 132 12.53 -24.35 -3.25
C GLY A 132 12.68 -25.52 -4.22
N GLU A 133 13.08 -25.26 -5.47
CA GLU A 133 13.20 -26.28 -6.53
C GLU A 133 14.24 -27.37 -6.22
N LYS A 134 15.19 -27.11 -5.31
CA LYS A 134 16.21 -28.09 -4.89
C LYS A 134 15.70 -29.14 -3.90
N THR A 135 14.46 -29.03 -3.43
CA THR A 135 13.86 -29.95 -2.44
C THR A 135 12.71 -30.77 -3.04
N GLY A 136 13.05 -31.78 -3.84
CA GLY A 136 12.11 -32.63 -4.58
C GLY A 136 11.19 -33.51 -3.72
N GLY A 137 9.99 -33.02 -3.42
CA GLY A 137 8.89 -33.78 -2.80
C GLY A 137 7.68 -33.90 -3.73
N THR A 138 7.35 -35.13 -4.14
CA THR A 138 6.30 -35.53 -5.09
C THR A 138 4.88 -35.56 -4.49
N GLY A 139 4.49 -34.52 -3.75
CA GLY A 139 3.12 -34.35 -3.29
C GLY A 139 2.44 -33.23 -4.07
N SER A 140 1.21 -33.45 -4.54
CA SER A 140 0.34 -32.42 -5.14
C SER A 140 0.07 -31.32 -4.10
N ARG A 141 1.04 -30.41 -3.97
CA ARG A 141 0.84 -29.10 -3.37
C ARG A 141 -0.09 -28.38 -4.32
N LEU A 142 -1.11 -27.68 -3.82
CA LEU A 142 -1.71 -26.61 -4.62
C LEU A 142 -0.54 -25.79 -5.17
N HIS A 143 -0.50 -25.61 -6.49
CA HIS A 143 0.65 -25.13 -7.29
C HIS A 143 1.12 -23.70 -6.90
N PHE A 144 1.53 -23.48 -5.65
CA PHE A 144 1.79 -22.14 -5.13
C PHE A 144 3.29 -21.84 -5.02
N GLU A 145 4.15 -22.85 -4.80
CA GLU A 145 5.61 -22.61 -4.75
C GLU A 145 6.19 -22.23 -6.13
N SER A 146 5.64 -22.78 -7.22
CA SER A 146 6.09 -22.46 -8.60
C SER A 146 5.62 -21.09 -9.08
N ASP A 147 4.66 -20.48 -8.39
CA ASP A 147 3.87 -19.35 -8.88
C ASP A 147 3.99 -18.12 -7.95
N MET A 148 4.98 -18.07 -7.05
CA MET A 148 5.17 -16.95 -6.11
C MET A 148 5.32 -15.59 -6.83
N ASP A 149 6.04 -15.56 -7.94
CA ASP A 149 6.17 -14.39 -8.81
C ASP A 149 4.83 -14.00 -9.46
N GLN A 150 4.00 -14.99 -9.83
CA GLN A 150 2.66 -14.75 -10.37
C GLN A 150 1.68 -14.25 -9.30
N ILE A 151 1.77 -14.75 -8.05
CA ILE A 151 1.01 -14.25 -6.89
C ILE A 151 1.30 -12.77 -6.70
N VAL A 152 2.58 -12.40 -6.58
CA VAL A 152 2.99 -11.01 -6.33
C VAL A 152 2.59 -10.12 -7.51
N THR A 153 2.84 -10.56 -8.74
CA THR A 153 2.49 -9.78 -9.94
C THR A 153 0.99 -9.54 -10.02
N THR A 154 0.18 -10.57 -9.79
CA THR A 154 -1.29 -10.48 -9.84
C THR A 154 -1.82 -9.53 -8.78
N GLU A 155 -1.34 -9.63 -7.55
CA GLU A 155 -1.81 -8.76 -6.47
C GLU A 155 -1.27 -7.33 -6.55
N LEU A 156 -0.08 -7.11 -7.13
CA LEU A 156 0.38 -5.77 -7.45
C LEU A 156 -0.45 -5.15 -8.58
N LEU A 157 -0.86 -5.91 -9.59
CA LEU A 157 -1.81 -5.44 -10.61
C LEU A 157 -3.15 -5.06 -9.98
N ASN A 158 -3.67 -5.86 -9.05
CA ASN A 158 -4.88 -5.53 -8.31
C ASN A 158 -4.71 -4.25 -7.48
N LEU A 159 -3.61 -4.13 -6.73
CA LEU A 159 -3.31 -2.91 -5.96
C LEU A 159 -3.36 -1.66 -6.85
N HIS A 160 -2.69 -1.69 -8.01
CA HIS A 160 -2.66 -0.55 -8.93
C HIS A 160 -4.01 -0.30 -9.61
N ARG A 161 -4.83 -1.34 -9.89
CA ARG A 161 -6.21 -1.16 -10.37
C ARG A 161 -7.07 -0.46 -9.33
N GLY A 162 -7.00 -0.90 -8.08
CA GLY A 162 -7.71 -0.28 -6.97
C GLY A 162 -7.29 1.17 -6.77
N GLN A 163 -5.98 1.44 -6.71
CA GLN A 163 -5.44 2.79 -6.61
C GLN A 163 -5.89 3.66 -7.80
N GLY A 164 -5.81 3.13 -9.02
CA GLY A 164 -6.24 3.85 -10.22
C GLY A 164 -7.72 4.23 -10.22
N LEU A 165 -8.59 3.37 -9.69
CA LEU A 165 -10.02 3.67 -9.52
C LEU A 165 -10.25 4.75 -8.47
N ASP A 166 -9.56 4.68 -7.33
CA ASP A 166 -9.64 5.68 -6.24
C ASP A 166 -9.26 7.08 -6.76
N LEU A 167 -8.12 7.17 -7.46
CA LEU A 167 -7.64 8.39 -8.10
C LEU A 167 -8.59 8.87 -9.20
N LEU A 168 -9.06 7.97 -10.06
CA LEU A 168 -9.99 8.31 -11.15
C LEU A 168 -11.27 8.92 -10.59
N TRP A 169 -11.88 8.31 -9.58
CA TRP A 169 -13.10 8.83 -8.96
C TRP A 169 -12.87 10.19 -8.34
N ARG A 170 -11.82 10.32 -7.52
CA ARG A 170 -11.40 11.57 -6.89
C ARG A 170 -11.20 12.70 -7.91
N ASP A 171 -10.43 12.44 -8.95
CA ASP A 171 -9.99 13.48 -9.91
C ASP A 171 -11.05 13.79 -10.97
N SER A 172 -11.96 12.85 -11.26
CA SER A 172 -13.14 13.08 -12.11
C SER A 172 -14.38 13.56 -11.34
N LEU A 173 -14.30 13.65 -10.01
CA LEU A 173 -15.40 13.97 -9.10
C LEU A 173 -16.63 13.05 -9.29
N ARG A 174 -16.40 11.78 -9.64
CA ARG A 174 -17.43 10.75 -9.73
C ARG A 174 -17.47 9.96 -8.42
N CYS A 175 -18.51 10.15 -7.62
CA CYS A 175 -18.73 9.31 -6.44
C CYS A 175 -19.05 7.86 -6.86
N PRO A 176 -18.32 6.85 -6.36
CA PRO A 176 -18.65 5.44 -6.60
C PRO A 176 -19.89 5.02 -5.82
N SER A 177 -20.52 3.89 -6.19
CA SER A 177 -21.44 3.17 -5.29
C SER A 177 -20.68 2.49 -4.14
N GLU A 178 -21.40 2.01 -3.12
CA GLU A 178 -20.76 1.25 -2.03
C GLU A 178 -20.16 -0.07 -2.51
N GLU A 179 -20.80 -0.74 -3.48
CA GLU A 179 -20.28 -1.96 -4.09
C GLU A 179 -19.01 -1.69 -4.90
N GLU A 180 -18.99 -0.60 -5.69
CA GLU A 180 -17.80 -0.15 -6.41
C GLU A 180 -16.66 0.17 -5.43
N TYR A 181 -16.96 0.90 -4.35
CA TYR A 181 -15.99 1.20 -3.29
C TYR A 181 -15.43 -0.09 -2.67
N ILE A 182 -16.27 -1.04 -2.28
CA ILE A 182 -15.82 -2.31 -1.67
C ILE A 182 -14.94 -3.11 -2.65
N ALA A 183 -15.29 -3.14 -3.94
CA ALA A 183 -14.48 -3.78 -4.96
C ALA A 183 -13.10 -3.11 -5.10
N MET A 184 -13.07 -1.78 -5.16
CA MET A 184 -11.82 -1.01 -5.19
C MET A 184 -10.95 -1.28 -3.94
N VAL A 185 -11.54 -1.32 -2.75
CA VAL A 185 -10.82 -1.60 -1.50
C VAL A 185 -10.24 -3.01 -1.48
N ASN A 186 -11.00 -4.01 -1.98
CA ASN A 186 -10.47 -5.36 -2.14
C ASN A 186 -9.24 -5.39 -3.04
N ASP A 187 -9.18 -4.55 -4.05
CA ASP A 187 -8.03 -4.43 -4.94
C ASP A 187 -6.87 -3.65 -4.29
N LYS A 188 -7.10 -2.39 -3.87
CA LYS A 188 -6.10 -1.48 -3.28
C LYS A 188 -5.50 -2.02 -1.99
N THR A 189 -6.33 -2.26 -0.98
CA THR A 189 -5.90 -2.64 0.37
C THR A 189 -5.81 -4.15 0.53
N GLY A 190 -6.79 -4.87 -0.02
CA GLY A 190 -6.80 -6.32 -0.01
C GLY A 190 -5.63 -6.94 -0.80
N GLY A 191 -5.20 -6.34 -1.91
CA GLY A 191 -4.10 -6.85 -2.73
C GLY A 191 -2.82 -7.09 -1.94
N LEU A 192 -2.37 -6.07 -1.18
CA LEU A 192 -1.14 -6.19 -0.40
C LEU A 192 -1.25 -7.17 0.78
N LEU A 193 -2.43 -7.26 1.43
CA LEU A 193 -2.66 -8.25 2.48
C LEU A 193 -2.72 -9.67 1.89
N ARG A 194 -3.30 -9.84 0.70
CA ARG A 194 -3.31 -11.10 -0.04
C ARG A 194 -1.91 -11.52 -0.47
N VAL A 195 -1.01 -10.60 -0.84
CA VAL A 195 0.41 -10.94 -1.08
C VAL A 195 0.99 -11.68 0.12
N ALA A 196 0.85 -11.11 1.33
CA ALA A 196 1.39 -11.71 2.54
C ALA A 196 0.84 -13.12 2.77
N VAL A 197 -0.49 -13.27 2.78
CA VAL A 197 -1.12 -14.54 3.13
C VAL A 197 -0.99 -15.59 2.03
N LYS A 198 -1.07 -15.21 0.74
CA LYS A 198 -0.86 -16.16 -0.37
C LYS A 198 0.57 -16.68 -0.43
N LEU A 199 1.58 -15.82 -0.19
CA LEU A 199 2.96 -16.27 -0.09
C LEU A 199 3.18 -17.20 1.12
N MET A 200 2.54 -16.91 2.26
CA MET A 200 2.58 -17.80 3.42
C MET A 200 1.90 -19.14 3.12
N MET A 201 0.72 -19.15 2.49
CA MET A 201 0.04 -20.37 2.05
C MET A 201 0.91 -21.18 1.09
N ALA A 202 1.62 -20.52 0.18
CA ALA A 202 2.58 -21.15 -0.73
C ALA A 202 3.71 -21.89 0.01
N CYS A 203 4.12 -21.37 1.16
CA CYS A 203 5.23 -21.89 1.95
C CYS A 203 4.78 -22.67 3.20
N ALA A 204 3.49 -22.94 3.35
CA ALA A 204 2.91 -23.52 4.55
C ALA A 204 3.33 -24.99 4.74
N SER A 205 3.54 -25.39 5.99
CA SER A 205 3.76 -26.80 6.35
C SER A 205 2.52 -27.49 6.91
N GLN A 206 1.49 -26.71 7.27
CA GLN A 206 0.20 -27.18 7.78
C GLN A 206 -0.96 -26.43 7.11
N ASN A 207 -2.15 -27.01 7.17
CA ASN A 207 -3.39 -26.42 6.63
C ASN A 207 -3.28 -26.00 5.14
N ILE A 208 -2.46 -26.72 4.36
CA ILE A 208 -2.11 -26.40 2.97
C ILE A 208 -3.30 -26.37 2.01
N ASN A 209 -4.45 -26.94 2.39
CA ASN A 209 -5.66 -27.02 1.56
C ASN A 209 -6.74 -25.99 1.99
N VAL A 210 -6.45 -25.12 2.96
CA VAL A 210 -7.39 -24.12 3.45
C VAL A 210 -7.15 -22.80 2.71
N ASP A 211 -8.20 -22.27 2.06
CA ASP A 211 -8.14 -20.95 1.44
C ASP A 211 -8.48 -19.85 2.45
N TYR A 212 -7.47 -19.08 2.84
CA TYR A 212 -7.59 -17.95 3.76
C TYR A 212 -7.92 -16.62 3.06
N VAL A 213 -7.94 -16.57 1.72
CA VAL A 213 -8.20 -15.33 0.96
C VAL A 213 -9.54 -14.67 1.33
N PRO A 214 -10.66 -15.41 1.52
CA PRO A 214 -11.93 -14.78 1.93
C PRO A 214 -11.85 -14.05 3.26
N LEU A 215 -11.11 -14.60 4.24
CA LEU A 215 -10.90 -13.97 5.54
C LEU A 215 -10.04 -12.71 5.41
N VAL A 216 -8.95 -12.78 4.64
CA VAL A 216 -8.06 -11.64 4.39
C VAL A 216 -8.78 -10.50 3.67
N ASN A 217 -9.68 -10.81 2.72
CA ASN A 217 -10.49 -9.79 2.05
C ASN A 217 -11.42 -9.07 3.04
N LEU A 218 -12.07 -9.80 3.96
CA LEU A 218 -12.91 -9.17 5.00
C LEU A 218 -12.07 -8.27 5.93
N ILE A 219 -10.88 -8.72 6.34
CA ILE A 219 -9.94 -7.91 7.13
C ILE A 219 -9.53 -6.66 6.37
N GLY A 220 -9.23 -6.76 5.06
CA GLY A 220 -8.86 -5.62 4.22
C GLY A 220 -9.97 -4.58 4.10
N ILE A 221 -11.21 -5.02 3.88
CA ILE A 221 -12.38 -4.13 3.84
C ILE A 221 -12.57 -3.43 5.19
N TYR A 222 -12.56 -4.20 6.28
CA TYR A 222 -12.68 -3.64 7.63
C TYR A 222 -11.58 -2.62 7.92
N PHE A 223 -10.33 -2.94 7.58
CA PHE A 223 -9.19 -2.07 7.79
C PHE A 223 -9.35 -0.73 7.06
N GLN A 224 -9.74 -0.75 5.78
CA GLN A 224 -9.88 0.47 5.00
C GLN A 224 -11.06 1.34 5.46
N ILE A 225 -12.23 0.74 5.69
CA ILE A 225 -13.40 1.49 6.18
C ILE A 225 -13.09 2.11 7.55
N ARG A 226 -12.33 1.40 8.39
CA ARG A 226 -11.88 1.93 9.68
C ARG A 226 -10.87 3.07 9.50
N ASP A 227 -9.92 2.99 8.57
CA ASP A 227 -8.96 4.07 8.31
C ASP A 227 -9.68 5.34 7.82
N ASP A 228 -10.61 5.19 6.88
CA ASP A 228 -11.47 6.26 6.35
C ASP A 228 -12.33 6.91 7.45
N TYR A 229 -12.93 6.09 8.33
CA TYR A 229 -13.68 6.59 9.48
C TYR A 229 -12.81 7.41 10.44
N MET A 230 -11.63 6.87 10.79
CA MET A 230 -10.73 7.51 11.75
C MET A 230 -10.13 8.81 11.19
N ASN A 231 -9.86 8.89 9.88
CA ASN A 231 -9.40 10.11 9.23
C ASN A 231 -10.33 11.32 9.51
N LEU A 232 -11.64 11.07 9.58
CA LEU A 232 -12.66 12.10 9.76
C LEU A 232 -13.14 12.32 11.20
N GLN A 233 -12.79 11.44 12.14
CA GLN A 233 -13.32 11.49 13.53
C GLN A 233 -12.26 11.56 14.63
N ASP A 234 -11.01 11.17 14.36
CA ASP A 234 -10.04 10.90 15.42
C ASP A 234 -8.96 12.01 15.52
N ASP A 235 -8.86 12.60 16.72
CA ASP A 235 -7.91 13.68 17.01
C ASP A 235 -6.45 13.18 16.96
N GLN A 236 -6.19 11.92 17.36
CA GLN A 236 -4.86 11.34 17.28
C GLN A 236 -4.46 11.08 15.81
N TYR A 237 -5.39 10.63 14.96
CA TYR A 237 -5.18 10.55 13.51
C TYR A 237 -4.85 11.92 12.92
N SER A 238 -5.52 12.96 13.40
CA SER A 238 -5.25 14.34 13.00
C SER A 238 -3.82 14.78 13.30
N THR A 239 -3.19 14.27 14.37
CA THR A 239 -1.77 14.53 14.66
C THR A 239 -0.81 13.76 13.74
N ASN A 240 -1.22 12.59 13.23
CA ASN A 240 -0.35 11.70 12.45
C ASN A 240 -0.38 11.98 10.93
N LYS A 241 -1.56 12.33 10.39
CA LYS A 241 -1.81 12.57 8.96
C LYS A 241 -2.21 14.02 8.68
N GLY A 242 -2.81 14.70 9.65
CA GLY A 242 -3.43 16.02 9.49
C GLY A 242 -4.94 15.93 9.70
N PHE A 243 -5.55 17.03 10.13
CA PHE A 243 -6.99 17.07 10.42
C PHE A 243 -7.83 16.82 9.16
N ALA A 244 -8.58 15.70 9.12
CA ALA A 244 -9.45 15.30 8.01
C ALA A 244 -8.80 15.48 6.63
N GLU A 245 -7.65 14.82 6.45
CA GLU A 245 -6.86 14.88 5.22
C GLU A 245 -7.62 14.33 4.02
N ASP A 246 -8.49 13.32 4.18
CA ASP A 246 -9.31 12.78 3.09
C ASP A 246 -10.13 13.88 2.40
N LEU A 247 -10.58 14.89 3.15
CA LEU A 247 -11.28 16.05 2.58
C LEU A 247 -10.34 16.99 1.80
N SER A 248 -9.10 17.16 2.26
CA SER A 248 -8.08 17.92 1.51
C SER A 248 -7.66 17.20 0.24
N GLU A 249 -7.58 15.88 0.28
CA GLU A 249 -7.31 15.04 -0.88
C GLU A 249 -8.46 15.12 -1.90
N GLY A 250 -9.70 15.25 -1.42
CA GLY A 250 -10.92 15.16 -2.22
C GLY A 250 -11.43 13.72 -2.37
N LYS A 251 -10.95 12.82 -1.51
CA LYS A 251 -11.20 11.38 -1.55
C LYS A 251 -12.66 11.03 -1.28
N PHE A 252 -13.16 10.02 -1.99
CA PHE A 252 -14.45 9.41 -1.71
C PHE A 252 -14.31 8.30 -0.66
N SER A 253 -14.01 8.70 0.58
CA SER A 253 -13.91 7.76 1.70
C SER A 253 -15.28 7.19 2.10
N PHE A 254 -15.33 6.03 2.75
CA PHE A 254 -16.60 5.30 2.99
C PHE A 254 -17.72 6.16 3.60
N PRO A 255 -17.49 6.96 4.67
CA PRO A 255 -18.53 7.85 5.21
C PRO A 255 -19.02 8.90 4.20
N ILE A 256 -18.14 9.35 3.31
CA ILE A 256 -18.43 10.36 2.29
C ILE A 256 -19.24 9.76 1.15
N VAL A 257 -18.90 8.54 0.70
CA VAL A 257 -19.69 7.77 -0.27
C VAL A 257 -21.12 7.62 0.21
N HIS A 258 -21.32 7.09 1.42
CA HIS A 258 -22.65 6.99 2.02
C HIS A 258 -23.32 8.37 2.14
N GLY A 259 -22.58 9.39 2.58
CA GLY A 259 -23.14 10.74 2.78
C GLY A 259 -23.65 11.41 1.51
N ILE A 260 -23.03 11.12 0.36
CA ILE A 260 -23.48 11.61 -0.95
C ILE A 260 -24.71 10.84 -1.42
N HIS A 261 -24.74 9.51 -1.24
CA HIS A 261 -25.86 8.68 -1.68
C HIS A 261 -27.10 8.77 -0.77
N ALA A 262 -26.92 9.12 0.50
CA ALA A 262 -28.02 9.36 1.43
C ALA A 262 -28.94 10.53 1.01
N ASP A 263 -28.42 11.49 0.24
CA ASP A 263 -29.20 12.57 -0.37
C ASP A 263 -28.55 13.01 -1.70
N THR A 264 -28.94 12.33 -2.78
CA THR A 264 -28.41 12.60 -4.14
C THR A 264 -28.85 13.93 -4.73
N THR A 265 -29.85 14.61 -4.13
CA THR A 265 -30.27 15.95 -4.54
C THR A 265 -29.34 17.04 -4.01
N ASN A 266 -28.53 16.70 -3.01
CA ASN A 266 -27.67 17.64 -2.30
C ASN A 266 -26.20 17.51 -2.71
N ARG A 267 -25.69 18.55 -3.37
CA ARG A 267 -24.31 18.59 -3.88
C ARG A 267 -23.27 19.09 -2.86
N ARG A 268 -23.64 19.28 -1.59
CA ARG A 268 -22.78 19.91 -0.57
C ARG A 268 -21.44 19.20 -0.40
N LEU A 269 -21.45 17.88 -0.20
CA LEU A 269 -20.21 17.11 -0.03
C LEU A 269 -19.34 17.12 -1.28
N LEU A 270 -19.96 16.92 -2.47
CA LEU A 270 -19.26 17.03 -3.76
C LEU A 270 -18.56 18.38 -3.94
N ASN A 271 -19.25 19.48 -3.60
CA ASN A 271 -18.69 20.82 -3.68
C ASN A 271 -17.54 21.02 -2.67
N VAL A 272 -17.59 20.41 -1.48
CA VAL A 272 -16.46 20.46 -0.53
C VAL A 272 -15.26 19.70 -1.08
N LEU A 273 -15.45 18.46 -1.56
CA LEU A 273 -14.37 17.65 -2.12
C LEU A 273 -13.70 18.34 -3.31
N GLN A 274 -14.49 18.94 -4.21
CA GLN A 274 -13.97 19.67 -5.37
C GLN A 274 -13.04 20.83 -4.95
N LYS A 275 -13.26 21.43 -3.78
CA LYS A 275 -12.46 22.56 -3.29
C LYS A 275 -11.16 22.13 -2.62
N ARG A 276 -10.99 20.84 -2.29
CA ARG A 276 -9.79 20.30 -1.63
C ARG A 276 -9.32 21.21 -0.47
N PRO A 277 -10.17 21.47 0.53
CA PRO A 277 -9.91 22.50 1.53
C PRO A 277 -8.62 22.25 2.30
N GLY A 278 -7.72 23.23 2.30
CA GLY A 278 -6.55 23.26 3.19
C GLY A 278 -6.85 23.77 4.60
N THR A 279 -7.95 24.52 4.78
CA THR A 279 -8.32 25.13 6.07
C THR A 279 -9.41 24.35 6.80
N PRO A 280 -9.52 24.46 8.14
CA PRO A 280 -10.47 23.66 8.90
C PRO A 280 -11.95 23.98 8.64
N THR A 281 -12.30 25.18 8.19
CA THR A 281 -13.70 25.65 8.13
C THR A 281 -14.60 24.75 7.28
N LEU A 282 -14.20 24.45 6.03
CA LEU A 282 -14.95 23.57 5.15
C LEU A 282 -14.92 22.11 5.63
N LYS A 283 -13.83 21.69 6.28
CA LYS A 283 -13.71 20.35 6.85
C LYS A 283 -14.71 20.12 7.99
N HIS A 284 -14.78 21.05 8.95
CA HIS A 284 -15.78 21.00 10.03
C HIS A 284 -17.21 21.01 9.49
N HIS A 285 -17.48 21.79 8.43
CA HIS A 285 -18.79 21.83 7.80
C HIS A 285 -19.19 20.46 7.21
N ALA A 286 -18.29 19.82 6.45
CA ALA A 286 -18.54 18.50 5.88
C ALA A 286 -18.71 17.43 6.98
N ILE A 287 -17.85 17.43 7.99
CA ILE A 287 -17.93 16.49 9.13
C ILE A 287 -19.26 16.65 9.88
N SER A 288 -19.71 17.89 10.13
CA SER A 288 -20.99 18.14 10.80
C SER A 288 -22.16 17.67 9.94
N TYR A 289 -22.10 17.84 8.62
CA TYR A 289 -23.11 17.30 7.71
C TYR A 289 -23.17 15.77 7.77
N LEU A 290 -22.01 15.10 7.69
CA LEU A 290 -21.90 13.64 7.78
C LEU A 290 -22.42 13.09 9.11
N ARG A 291 -22.21 13.82 10.21
CA ARG A 291 -22.66 13.45 11.55
C ARG A 291 -24.15 13.67 11.76
N ASP A 292 -24.62 14.87 11.46
CA ASP A 292 -25.90 15.35 11.96
C ASP A 292 -27.03 15.09 10.97
N HIS A 293 -26.74 15.16 9.66
CA HIS A 293 -27.74 15.09 8.60
C HIS A 293 -27.77 13.71 7.94
N SER A 294 -26.68 13.26 7.33
CA SER A 294 -26.66 11.97 6.61
C SER A 294 -26.46 10.75 7.52
N LYS A 295 -26.14 10.96 8.80
CA LYS A 295 -25.83 9.89 9.78
C LYS A 295 -24.75 8.91 9.30
N SER A 296 -23.84 9.36 8.43
CA SER A 296 -22.82 8.50 7.80
C SER A 296 -21.86 7.88 8.80
N PHE A 297 -21.54 8.56 9.91
CA PHE A 297 -20.65 7.99 10.93
C PHE A 297 -21.32 6.86 11.72
N GLU A 298 -22.64 6.95 11.95
CA GLU A 298 -23.40 5.89 12.59
C GLU A 298 -23.49 4.67 11.67
N TYR A 299 -23.91 4.88 10.42
CA TYR A 299 -23.91 3.84 9.38
C TYR A 299 -22.55 3.14 9.25
N THR A 300 -21.46 3.92 9.19
CA THR A 300 -20.10 3.36 9.08
C THR A 300 -19.75 2.45 10.27
N ARG A 301 -20.13 2.82 11.50
CA ARG A 301 -19.88 1.97 12.69
C ARG A 301 -20.71 0.69 12.68
N GLU A 302 -21.95 0.75 12.18
CA GLU A 302 -22.79 -0.45 12.01
C GLU A 302 -22.16 -1.42 11.00
N VAL A 303 -21.72 -0.91 9.85
CA VAL A 303 -21.01 -1.69 8.83
C VAL A 303 -19.75 -2.33 9.40
N LEU A 304 -18.93 -1.57 10.15
CA LEU A 304 -17.74 -2.11 10.82
C LEU A 304 -18.09 -3.23 11.82
N THR A 305 -19.17 -3.07 12.60
CA THR A 305 -19.65 -4.10 13.54
C THR A 305 -20.10 -5.37 12.82
N ILE A 306 -20.77 -5.24 11.68
CA ILE A 306 -21.19 -6.38 10.84
C ILE A 306 -19.96 -7.09 10.26
N LEU A 307 -18.99 -6.34 9.76
CA LEU A 307 -17.74 -6.89 9.23
C LEU A 307 -16.94 -7.62 10.31
N GLU A 308 -16.81 -7.05 11.50
CA GLU A 308 -16.15 -7.68 12.64
C GLU A 308 -16.80 -9.03 12.99
N LYS A 309 -18.13 -9.08 13.10
CA LYS A 309 -18.86 -10.34 13.33
C LYS A 309 -18.57 -11.36 12.22
N ARG A 310 -18.57 -10.94 10.95
CA ARG A 310 -18.27 -11.83 9.82
C ARG A 310 -16.83 -12.38 9.88
N VAL A 311 -15.86 -11.54 10.25
CA VAL A 311 -14.46 -11.95 10.45
C VAL A 311 -14.35 -12.99 11.57
N LEU A 312 -15.06 -12.82 12.68
CA LEU A 312 -15.01 -13.75 13.83
C LEU A 312 -15.72 -15.10 13.58
N THR A 313 -16.62 -15.17 12.60
CA THR A 313 -17.40 -16.38 12.28
C THR A 313 -16.87 -17.18 11.07
N ARG A 314 -15.79 -16.71 10.44
CA ARG A 314 -15.16 -17.31 9.24
C ARG A 314 -13.99 -18.18 9.62
#